data_AF-A0A2D0AUZ6-F1
#
_entry.id   AF-A0A2D0AUZ6-F1
#
_cell.length_a   1.000
_cell.length_b   1.000
_cell.length_c   1.000
_cell.angle_alpha   90.00
_cell.angle_beta   90.00
_cell.angle_gamma   90.00
#
_symmetry.space_group_name_H-M   'P 1'
#
loop_
_entity.id
_entity.type
_entity.pdbx_description
1 polymer ?
#
loop_
_entity_poly.entity_id
_entity_poly.type
_entity_poly.pdbx_seq_one_letter_code
_entity_poly.pdbx_strand_id
1 'polypeptide(L)' 'MIIREGIEVTSITLDGYEFPIPEGFSEFLLRSGYWVSGEVETINREEVLSKYDREVFVENGKLHTRITCKKTTKKTD' A
#
# COMPACT_ATOMS: atom_id res chain seq x y z
N MET A 1 6.65 0.22 29.36
CA MET A 1 5.24 0.00 29.02
C MET A 1 4.91 0.93 27.86
N ILE A 2 4.88 0.42 26.63
CA ILE A 2 4.54 1.24 25.45
C ILE A 2 3.02 1.25 25.40
N ILE A 3 2.41 2.41 25.70
CA ILE A 3 1.00 2.64 25.45
C ILE A 3 0.87 2.65 23.92
N ARG A 4 0.31 1.59 23.33
CA ARG A 4 -0.06 1.59 21.91
C ARG A 4 -1.44 2.23 21.84
N GLU A 5 -1.50 3.53 21.56
CA GLU A 5 -2.77 4.16 21.19
C GLU A 5 -3.32 3.40 19.97
N GLY A 6 -4.53 2.87 20.11
CA GLY A 6 -5.18 2.12 19.05
C GLY A 6 -5.48 3.06 17.89
N ILE A 7 -5.05 2.72 16.68
CA ILE A 7 -5.43 3.43 15.46
C ILE A 7 -6.77 2.86 15.01
N GLU A 8 -7.78 3.72 14.96
CA GLU A 8 -9.07 3.42 14.35
C GLU A 8 -9.13 4.11 12.99
N VAL A 9 -9.31 3.33 11.93
CA VAL A 9 -9.53 3.89 10.59
C VAL A 9 -10.97 4.33 10.50
N THR A 10 -11.19 5.62 10.19
CA THR A 10 -12.53 6.24 10.09
C THR A 10 -12.93 6.57 8.66
N SER A 11 -11.97 6.66 7.74
CA SER A 11 -12.21 6.82 6.29
C SER A 11 -11.01 6.32 5.49
N ILE A 12 -11.26 5.88 4.25
CA ILE A 12 -10.22 5.51 3.29
C ILE A 12 -10.55 6.24 1.99
N THR A 13 -9.63 7.08 1.51
CA THR A 13 -9.77 7.75 0.21
C THR A 13 -8.61 7.42 -0.71
N LEU A 14 -8.89 7.09 -1.96
CA LEU A 14 -7.88 6.88 -3.01
C LEU A 14 -8.19 7.80 -4.18
N ASP A 15 -7.27 8.71 -4.51
CA ASP A 15 -7.41 9.70 -5.60
C ASP A 15 -8.77 10.45 -5.57
N GLY A 16 -9.24 10.79 -4.36
CA GLY A 16 -10.51 11.51 -4.13
C GLY A 16 -11.76 10.64 -4.03
N TYR A 17 -11.65 9.32 -4.20
CA TYR A 17 -12.75 8.38 -4.05
C TYR A 17 -12.75 7.76 -2.66
N GLU A 18 -13.90 7.77 -1.99
CA GLU A 18 -14.08 7.16 -0.67
C GLU A 18 -14.41 5.66 -0.80
N PHE A 19 -13.73 4.84 0.00
CA PHE A 19 -13.88 3.39 0.02
C PHE A 19 -14.48 2.92 1.34
N PRO A 20 -15.33 1.89 1.31
CA PRO A 20 -15.77 1.23 2.53
C PRO A 20 -14.56 0.63 3.25
N ILE A 21 -14.54 0.77 4.57
CA ILE A 21 -13.45 0.28 5.41
C ILE A 21 -13.60 -1.24 5.52
N PRO A 22 -12.62 -2.05 5.08
CA PRO A 22 -12.68 -3.48 5.24
C PRO A 22 -12.72 -3.88 6.72
N GLU A 23 -13.50 -4.91 7.04
CA GLU A 23 -13.51 -5.47 8.40
C GLU A 23 -12.09 -5.91 8.80
N GLY A 24 -11.67 -5.54 10.01
CA GLY A 24 -10.35 -5.86 10.53
C GLY A 24 -9.19 -5.01 9.97
N PHE A 25 -9.46 -3.99 9.14
CA PHE A 25 -8.39 -3.16 8.57
C PHE A 25 -7.62 -2.38 9.63
N SER A 26 -8.30 -1.80 10.63
CA SER A 26 -7.65 -1.14 11.78
C SER A 26 -6.72 -2.11 12.53
N GLU A 27 -7.17 -3.35 12.75
CA GLU A 27 -6.36 -4.39 13.41
C GLU A 27 -5.14 -4.79 12.57
N PHE A 28 -5.31 -4.90 11.26
CA PHE A 28 -4.22 -5.18 10.32
C PHE A 28 -3.13 -4.10 10.39
N LEU A 29 -3.51 -2.82 10.41
CA LEU A 29 -2.56 -1.71 10.50
C LEU A 29 -1.83 -1.68 11.84
N LEU A 30 -2.56 -1.96 12.93
CA LEU A 30 -2.00 -2.05 14.28
C LEU A 30 -1.01 -3.21 14.44
N ARG A 31 -1.29 -4.36 13.83
CA ARG A 31 -0.45 -5.56 13.91
C ARG A 31 0.86 -5.39 13.15
N SER A 32 0.78 -4.68 12.03
CA SER A 32 1.84 -4.67 11.04
C SER A 32 2.90 -3.58 11.31
N GLY A 33 2.63 -2.65 12.23
CA GLY A 33 3.62 -1.65 12.67
C GLY A 33 4.07 -0.69 11.55
N TYR A 34 3.41 -0.75 10.39
CA TYR A 34 3.73 0.04 9.20
C TYR A 34 3.17 1.46 9.25
N TRP A 35 2.35 1.79 10.25
CA TRP A 35 1.84 3.15 10.43
C TRP A 35 2.72 3.93 11.39
N VAL A 36 3.54 4.82 10.82
CA VAL A 36 4.21 5.89 11.55
C VAL A 36 3.33 7.14 11.40
N SER A 37 2.85 7.69 12.51
CA SER A 37 2.21 9.00 12.50
C SER A 37 3.27 10.06 12.18
N GLY A 38 3.27 10.61 10.97
CA GLY A 38 4.21 11.62 10.50
C GLY A 38 3.64 12.42 9.34
N GLU A 39 4.33 13.50 8.95
CA GLU A 39 4.01 14.25 7.73
C GLU A 39 3.86 13.28 6.57
N VAL A 40 2.82 13.48 5.74
CA VAL A 40 2.61 12.71 4.51
C VAL A 40 3.87 12.88 3.68
N GLU A 41 4.77 11.89 3.72
CA GLU A 41 5.90 11.86 2.80
C GLU A 41 5.29 11.95 1.41
N THR A 42 5.62 13.02 0.68
CA THR A 42 5.20 13.16 -0.71
C THR A 42 5.79 12.00 -1.47
N ILE A 43 5.02 10.92 -1.60
CA ILE A 43 5.45 9.71 -2.29
C ILE A 43 5.64 10.12 -3.74
N ASN A 44 6.89 10.13 -4.20
CA ASN A 44 7.17 10.29 -5.62
C ASN A 44 6.69 9.01 -6.33
N ARG A 45 5.45 9.05 -6.79
CA ARG A 45 4.76 7.92 -7.43
C ARG A 45 5.55 7.42 -8.64
N GLU A 46 6.17 8.31 -9.41
CA GLU A 46 6.99 7.93 -10.57
C GLU A 46 8.24 7.15 -10.13
N GLU A 47 8.93 7.63 -9.10
CA GLU A 47 10.11 6.95 -8.56
C GLU A 47 9.75 5.57 -8.01
N VAL A 48 8.66 5.46 -7.24
CA VAL A 48 8.21 4.19 -6.67
C VAL A 48 7.79 3.23 -7.77
N LEU A 49 6.98 3.68 -8.74
CA LEU A 49 6.49 2.84 -9.83
C LEU A 49 7.61 2.44 -10.81
N SER A 50 8.69 3.22 -10.93
CA SER A 50 9.83 2.87 -11.79
C SER A 50 10.46 1.53 -11.42
N LYS A 51 10.36 1.12 -10.14
CA LYS A 51 10.86 -0.14 -9.59
C LYS A 51 10.02 -1.36 -9.98
N TYR A 52 8.91 -1.16 -10.67
CA TYR A 52 8.00 -2.23 -11.06
C TYR A 52 7.77 -2.24 -12.58
N ASP A 53 7.60 -3.43 -13.12
CA ASP A 53 7.01 -3.62 -14.44
C ASP A 53 5.49 -3.70 -14.30
N ARG A 54 4.78 -3.02 -15.20
CA ARG A 54 3.31 -3.00 -15.22
C ARG A 54 2.79 -3.63 -16.50
N GLU A 55 1.90 -4.59 -16.33
CA GLU A 55 1.19 -5.25 -17.42
C GLU A 55 -0.32 -5.08 -17.20
N VAL A 56 -1.04 -4.59 -18.21
CA VAL A 56 -2.49 -4.46 -18.19
C VAL A 56 -3.06 -5.42 -19.23
N PHE A 57 -3.90 -6.35 -18.80
CA PHE A 57 -4.45 -7.39 -19.68
C PHE A 57 -5.90 -7.71 -19.31
N VAL A 58 -6.64 -8.26 -20.26
CA VAL A 58 -8.02 -8.71 -20.05
C VAL A 58 -8.03 -10.23 -20.00
N GLU A 59 -8.59 -10.79 -18.94
CA GLU A 59 -8.74 -12.23 -18.76
C GLU A 59 -10.14 -12.53 -18.25
N ASN A 60 -10.87 -13.41 -18.94
CA ASN A 60 -12.26 -13.76 -18.65
C ASN A 60 -13.21 -12.55 -18.58
N GLY A 61 -13.02 -11.58 -19.48
CA GLY A 61 -13.81 -10.34 -19.53
C GLY A 61 -13.54 -9.38 -18.36
N LYS A 62 -12.54 -9.65 -17.52
CA LYS A 62 -12.11 -8.78 -16.42
C LYS A 62 -10.81 -8.10 -16.77
N LEU A 63 -10.70 -6.80 -16.46
CA LEU A 63 -9.49 -6.03 -16.62
C LEU A 63 -8.57 -6.27 -15.41
N HIS A 64 -7.34 -6.70 -15.67
CA HIS A 64 -6.32 -6.95 -14.65
C HIS A 64 -5.15 -6.00 -14.84
N THR A 65 -4.53 -5.59 -13.72
CA THR A 65 -3.23 -4.93 -13.71
C THR A 65 -2.28 -5.77 -12.86
N ARG A 66 -1.22 -6.29 -13.47
CA ARG A 66 -0.13 -6.99 -12.79
C ARG A 66 1.04 -6.04 -12.62
N ILE A 67 1.56 -5.96 -11.40
CA ILE A 67 2.70 -5.14 -11.03
C ILE A 67 3.79 -6.08 -10.52
N THR A 68 4.89 -6.20 -11.24
CA THR A 68 6.00 -7.11 -10.93
C THR A 68 7.19 -6.31 -10.45
N CYS A 69 7.72 -6.60 -9.26
CA CYS A 69 8.91 -5.89 -8.75
C CYS A 69 10.14 -6.26 -9.59
N LYS A 70 10.82 -5.26 -10.14
CA LYS A 70 12.15 -5.42 -10.75
C LYS A 70 13.12 -5.69 -9.61
N LYS A 71 13.43 -6.97 -9.35
CA LYS A 71 14.41 -7.33 -8.31
C LYS A 71 15.70 -6.56 -8.56
N THR A 72 16.13 -5.74 -7.60
CA THR A 72 17.56 -5.46 -7.45
C THR A 72 18.22 -6.73 -6.95
N THR A 73 19.16 -7.27 -7.71
CA THR A 73 20.09 -8.28 -7.21
C THR A 73 20.81 -7.67 -6.02
N LYS A 74 20.39 -7.99 -4.79
CA LYS A 74 21.27 -7.85 -3.63
C LYS A 74 22.46 -8.77 -3.90
N LYS A 75 23.63 -8.19 -4.17
CA LYS A 75 24.90 -8.89 -3.95
C LYS A 75 24.94 -9.21 -2.47
N THR A 76 24.91 -10.50 -2.14
CA THR A 76 25.31 -11.00 -0.84
C THR A 76 26.84 -11.02 -0.87
N ASP A 77 27.47 -10.08 -0.16
CA ASP A 77 28.86 -10.25 0.32
C ASP A 77 28.83 -11.02 1.65
#